data_AF-A0A1M6IST3-F1
#
_entry.id   AF-A0A1M6IST3-F1
#
_cell.length_a   1.000
_cell.length_b   1.000
_cell.length_c   1.000
_cell.angle_alpha   90.00
_cell.angle_beta   90.00
_cell.angle_gamma   90.00
#
_symmetry.space_group_name_H-M   'P 1'
#
loop_
_entity.id
_entity.type
_entity.pdbx_description
1 polymer ?
#
loop_
_entity_poly.entity_id
_entity_poly.type
_entity_poly.pdbx_seq_one_letter_code
_entity_poly.pdbx_strand_id
1 'polypeptide(L)'
;MASLSSLYSELSRWNSRLSDLNAKLNKLKRRKTDTEGVKNALRTVVNNNSNDINNRLRTTRQKLENAIEYSGKEHLLDAILSGKEERTLGVDDNLTSADNDLQRELNDIVRQIAETESDISYARSRISSIKAEIAAEERRQREAAAKAAANAAKNP
;
A
#
# COMPACT_ATOMS: atom_id res chain seq x y z
N MET A 1 -24.15 -35.51 -2.48
CA MET A 1 -23.95 -34.69 -1.27
C MET A 1 -22.48 -34.76 -0.90
N ALA A 2 -21.87 -33.64 -0.48
CA ALA A 2 -20.48 -33.63 -0.04
C ALA A 2 -20.34 -34.44 1.25
N SER A 3 -19.31 -35.28 1.38
CA SER A 3 -19.03 -35.98 2.63
C SER A 3 -18.47 -34.99 3.67
N LEU A 4 -18.66 -35.27 4.96
CA LEU A 4 -18.02 -34.47 6.03
C LEU A 4 -16.52 -34.32 5.82
N SER A 5 -15.84 -35.38 5.39
CA SER A 5 -14.41 -35.35 5.07
C SER A 5 -14.07 -34.32 3.98
N SER A 6 -14.90 -34.22 2.95
CA SER A 6 -14.71 -33.25 1.86
C SER A 6 -14.95 -31.81 2.33
N LEU A 7 -15.96 -31.59 3.18
CA LEU A 7 -16.26 -30.27 3.75
C LEU A 7 -15.17 -29.79 4.71
N TYR A 8 -14.64 -30.66 5.58
CA TYR A 8 -13.51 -30.30 6.44
C TYR A 8 -12.23 -30.02 5.64
N SER A 9 -11.98 -30.77 4.56
CA SER A 9 -10.87 -30.49 3.65
C SER A 9 -11.02 -29.12 2.98
N GLU A 10 -12.23 -28.79 2.50
CA GLU A 10 -12.51 -27.48 1.92
C GLU A 10 -12.35 -26.36 2.96
N LEU A 11 -12.85 -26.55 4.19
CA LEU A 11 -12.67 -25.61 5.29
C LEU A 11 -11.19 -25.36 5.59
N SER A 12 -10.38 -26.42 5.63
CA SER A 12 -8.93 -26.32 5.85
C SER A 12 -8.23 -25.53 4.74
N ARG A 13 -8.61 -25.77 3.48
CA ARG A 13 -8.09 -25.02 2.33
C ARG A 13 -8.43 -23.53 2.43
N TRP A 14 -9.67 -23.19 2.75
CA TRP A 14 -10.09 -21.80 2.89
C TRP A 14 -9.46 -21.10 4.09
N ASN A 15 -9.26 -21.80 5.21
CA ASN A 15 -8.53 -21.25 6.35
C ASN A 15 -7.07 -20.94 5.99
N SER A 16 -6.41 -21.84 5.24
CA SER A 16 -5.05 -21.62 4.74
C SER A 16 -5.00 -20.42 3.79
N ARG A 17 -5.95 -20.36 2.84
CA ARG A 17 -6.08 -19.24 1.91
C ARG A 17 -6.30 -17.91 2.63
N LEU A 18 -7.14 -17.89 3.67
CA LEU A 18 -7.39 -16.70 4.48
C LEU A 18 -6.11 -16.24 5.21
N SER A 19 -5.32 -17.18 5.73
CA SER A 19 -4.01 -16.89 6.33
C SER A 19 -3.07 -16.24 5.32
N ASP A 20 -2.95 -16.80 4.11
CA ASP A 20 -2.11 -16.26 3.04
C ASP A 20 -2.55 -14.85 2.62
N LEU A 21 -3.86 -14.63 2.47
CA LEU A 21 -4.42 -13.32 2.12
C LEU A 21 -4.13 -12.28 3.21
N ASN A 22 -4.27 -12.64 4.50
CA ASN A 22 -3.91 -11.75 5.61
C ASN A 22 -2.41 -11.41 5.61
N ALA A 23 -1.55 -12.40 5.34
CA ALA A 23 -0.11 -12.17 5.22
C ALA A 23 0.23 -11.24 4.05
N LYS A 24 -0.42 -11.42 2.90
CA LYS A 24 -0.31 -10.54 1.73
C LYS A 24 -0.75 -9.11 2.07
N LEU A 25 -1.91 -8.95 2.71
CA LEU A 25 -2.44 -7.65 3.11
C LEU A 25 -1.45 -6.90 4.02
N ASN A 26 -0.87 -7.59 5.00
CA ASN A 26 0.12 -7.00 5.90
C ASN A 26 1.39 -6.54 5.16
N LYS A 27 1.87 -7.33 4.18
CA LYS A 27 3.01 -6.93 3.33
C LYS A 27 2.68 -5.69 2.50
N LEU A 28 1.49 -5.62 1.91
CA LEU A 28 1.05 -4.46 1.13
C LEU A 28 0.93 -3.20 2.00
N LYS A 29 0.38 -3.33 3.22
CA LYS A 29 0.29 -2.20 4.16
C LYS A 29 1.67 -1.66 4.57
N ARG A 30 2.65 -2.54 4.81
CA ARG A 30 4.04 -2.12 5.06
C ARG A 30 4.65 -1.43 3.86
N ARG A 31 4.53 -2.02 2.67
CA ARG A 31 5.04 -1.44 1.42
C ARG A 31 4.46 -0.06 1.16
N LYS A 32 3.17 0.15 1.44
CA LYS A 32 2.53 1.48 1.36
C LYS A 32 3.25 2.48 2.25
N THR A 33 3.44 2.15 3.53
CA THR A 33 4.15 3.01 4.49
C THR A 33 5.58 3.30 4.05
N ASP A 34 6.31 2.29 3.57
CA ASP A 34 7.69 2.46 3.10
C ASP A 34 7.75 3.40 1.88
N THR A 35 6.86 3.22 0.91
CA THR A 35 6.77 4.09 -0.29
C THR A 35 6.36 5.52 0.08
N GLU A 36 5.40 5.71 1.00
CA GLU A 36 5.05 7.03 1.54
C GLU A 36 6.25 7.69 2.23
N GLY A 37 7.03 6.91 3.00
CA GLY A 37 8.27 7.35 3.64
C GLY A 37 9.31 7.83 2.62
N VAL A 38 9.59 7.02 1.59
CA VAL A 38 10.52 7.38 0.51
C VAL A 38 10.05 8.64 -0.22
N LYS A 39 8.76 8.73 -0.55
CA LYS A 39 8.19 9.91 -1.22
C LYS A 39 8.32 11.18 -0.38
N ASN A 40 8.07 11.09 0.93
CA ASN A 40 8.24 12.22 1.84
C ASN A 40 9.71 12.61 2.03
N ALA A 41 10.61 11.62 2.10
CA ALA A 41 12.05 11.86 2.18
C ALA A 41 12.57 12.56 0.91
N LEU A 42 12.15 12.08 -0.27
CA LEU A 42 12.45 12.70 -1.56
C LEU A 42 12.02 14.17 -1.55
N ARG A 43 10.77 14.44 -1.19
CA ARG A 43 10.24 15.82 -1.13
C ARG A 43 11.01 16.71 -0.16
N THR A 44 11.38 16.17 1.00
CA THR A 44 12.14 16.90 2.02
C THR A 44 13.53 17.24 1.54
N VAL A 45 14.26 16.29 0.96
CA VAL A 45 15.62 16.50 0.45
C VAL A 45 15.63 17.57 -0.64
N VAL A 46 14.70 17.50 -1.59
CA VAL A 46 14.65 18.49 -2.67
C VAL A 46 14.30 19.88 -2.13
N ASN A 47 13.29 20.00 -1.28
CA ASN A 47 12.93 21.29 -0.69
C ASN A 47 14.07 21.90 0.15
N ASN A 48 14.77 21.08 0.94
CA ASN A 48 15.87 21.55 1.78
C ASN A 48 17.08 22.00 0.95
N ASN A 49 17.47 21.23 -0.08
CA ASN A 49 18.59 21.58 -0.93
C ASN A 49 18.31 22.84 -1.74
N SER A 50 17.11 22.95 -2.35
CA SER A 50 16.71 24.17 -3.07
C SER A 50 16.69 25.40 -2.15
N ASN A 51 16.24 25.24 -0.91
CA ASN A 51 16.26 26.34 0.06
C ASN A 51 17.69 26.74 0.47
N ASP A 52 18.59 25.77 0.73
CA ASP A 52 20.00 26.07 1.06
C ASP A 52 20.69 26.80 -0.09
N ILE A 53 20.50 26.31 -1.32
CA ILE A 53 21.15 26.89 -2.50
C ILE A 53 20.59 28.28 -2.78
N ASN A 54 19.27 28.48 -2.71
CA ASN A 54 18.66 29.81 -2.84
C ASN A 54 19.14 30.78 -1.76
N ASN A 55 19.29 30.32 -0.52
CA ASN A 55 19.84 31.14 0.56
C ASN A 55 21.29 31.55 0.27
N ARG A 56 22.14 30.61 -0.16
CA ARG A 56 23.53 30.91 -0.55
C ARG A 56 23.60 31.86 -1.74
N LEU A 57 22.71 31.72 -2.72
CA LEU A 57 22.62 32.60 -3.88
C LEU A 57 22.25 34.02 -3.45
N ARG A 58 21.26 34.16 -2.56
CA ARG A 58 20.89 35.46 -1.95
C ARG A 58 22.03 36.05 -1.13
N THR A 59 22.70 35.27 -0.30
CA THR A 59 23.86 35.75 0.47
C THR A 59 25.00 36.18 -0.44
N THR A 60 25.27 35.43 -1.51
CA THR A 60 26.31 35.76 -2.49
C THR A 60 25.94 37.04 -3.23
N ARG A 61 24.68 37.18 -3.65
CA ARG A 61 24.14 38.41 -4.26
C ARG A 61 24.29 39.60 -3.33
N GLN A 62 23.89 39.49 -2.07
CA GLN A 62 24.05 40.56 -1.07
C GLN A 62 25.51 40.93 -0.84
N LYS A 63 26.42 39.94 -0.78
CA LYS A 63 27.86 40.20 -0.65
C LYS A 63 28.42 40.92 -1.88
N LEU A 64 27.97 40.55 -3.09
CA LEU A 64 28.35 41.22 -4.32
C LEU A 64 27.80 42.65 -4.38
N GLU A 65 26.52 42.86 -4.04
CA GLU A 65 25.90 44.19 -3.95
C GLU A 65 26.64 45.10 -2.96
N ASN A 66 26.96 44.58 -1.76
CA ASN A 66 27.69 45.34 -0.73
C ASN A 66 29.16 45.60 -1.08
N ALA A 67 29.80 44.71 -1.85
CA ALA A 67 31.20 44.88 -2.26
C ALA A 67 31.36 45.86 -3.43
N ILE A 68 30.28 46.15 -4.16
CA ILE A 68 30.27 47.13 -5.25
C ILE A 68 29.87 48.50 -4.68
N GLU A 69 30.82 49.18 -4.05
CA GLU A 69 30.82 50.65 -3.97
C GLU A 69 31.30 51.23 -5.32
N TYR A 70 30.59 51.01 -6.42
CA TYR A 70 30.87 51.72 -7.68
C TYR A 70 29.61 51.83 -8.54
N SER A 71 29.10 53.06 -8.67
CA SER A 71 27.96 53.39 -9.51
C SER A 71 28.22 53.02 -10.98
N GLY A 72 27.27 52.29 -11.59
CA GLY A 72 27.18 52.09 -13.03
C GLY A 72 27.41 50.66 -13.56
N LYS A 73 27.68 49.68 -12.69
CA LYS A 73 27.86 48.25 -13.09
C LYS A 73 26.74 47.32 -12.62
N GLU A 74 25.68 47.87 -12.03
CA GLU A 74 24.53 47.13 -11.49
C GLU A 74 23.87 46.24 -12.56
N HIS A 75 23.84 46.71 -13.81
CA HIS A 75 23.31 45.97 -14.95
C HIS A 75 24.07 44.67 -15.28
N LEU A 76 25.37 44.56 -14.92
CA LEU A 76 26.15 43.32 -15.09
C LEU A 76 25.82 42.29 -14.01
N LEU A 77 25.53 42.73 -12.78
CA LEU A 77 25.04 41.85 -11.73
C LEU A 77 23.65 41.30 -12.06
N ASP A 78 22.75 42.15 -12.54
CA ASP A 78 21.43 41.70 -13.00
C ASP A 78 21.54 40.75 -14.20
N ALA A 79 22.46 40.96 -15.13
CA ALA A 79 22.71 40.02 -16.22
C ALA A 79 23.29 38.66 -15.73
N ILE A 80 24.12 38.65 -14.68
CA ILE A 80 24.72 37.42 -14.13
C ILE A 80 23.73 36.64 -13.26
N LEU A 81 22.85 37.33 -12.54
CA LEU A 81 21.98 36.75 -11.50
C LEU A 81 20.50 36.64 -11.91
N SER A 82 20.09 37.24 -13.03
CA SER A 82 18.76 37.05 -13.62
C SER A 82 18.50 35.57 -13.91
N GLY A 83 17.44 35.03 -13.31
CA GLY A 83 16.95 33.66 -13.55
C GLY A 83 17.75 32.52 -12.88
N LYS A 84 18.66 32.83 -11.94
CA LYS A 84 19.54 31.83 -11.29
C LYS A 84 19.10 31.34 -9.91
N GLU A 85 17.91 31.70 -9.43
CA GLU A 85 17.36 30.98 -8.26
C GLU A 85 17.23 29.49 -8.61
N GLU A 86 17.72 28.64 -7.72
CA GLU A 86 17.68 27.20 -7.90
C GLU A 86 16.23 26.75 -7.80
N ARG A 87 15.81 26.07 -8.84
CA ARG A 87 14.42 25.73 -9.08
C ARG A 87 14.00 24.63 -8.09
N THR A 88 12.93 24.88 -7.34
CA THR A 88 12.28 23.91 -6.44
C THR A 88 11.72 22.71 -7.23
N LEU A 89 11.27 21.65 -6.51
CA LEU A 89 10.59 20.48 -7.10
C LEU A 89 9.69 20.89 -8.27
N GLY A 90 10.03 20.44 -9.48
CA GLY A 90 9.33 20.82 -10.72
C GLY A 90 10.23 21.19 -11.90
N VAL A 91 11.57 21.18 -11.75
CA VAL A 91 12.48 21.46 -12.88
C VAL A 91 13.67 20.50 -13.02
N ASP A 92 13.94 19.69 -12.00
CA ASP A 92 14.72 18.46 -12.22
C ASP A 92 13.76 17.38 -12.74
N ASP A 93 13.89 17.06 -14.03
CA ASP A 93 13.05 16.08 -14.73
C ASP A 93 13.16 14.68 -14.12
N ASN A 94 14.31 14.32 -13.54
CA ASN A 94 14.53 13.01 -12.93
C ASN A 94 13.81 12.90 -11.58
N LEU A 95 13.89 13.94 -10.75
CA LEU A 95 13.21 13.97 -9.45
C LEU A 95 11.69 14.07 -9.60
N THR A 96 11.22 14.80 -10.60
CA THR A 96 9.80 14.87 -10.95
C THR A 96 9.29 13.52 -11.45
N SER A 97 10.07 12.84 -12.28
CA SER A 97 9.75 11.47 -12.73
C SER A 97 9.70 10.48 -11.56
N ALA A 98 10.65 10.57 -10.63
CA ALA A 98 10.67 9.72 -9.44
C ALA A 98 9.45 9.93 -8.51
N ASP A 99 9.01 11.17 -8.24
CA ASP A 99 7.80 11.43 -7.44
C ASP A 99 6.53 10.87 -8.12
N ASN A 100 6.47 10.98 -9.46
CA ASN A 100 5.39 10.44 -10.27
C ASN A 100 5.36 8.91 -10.25
N ASP A 101 6.51 8.24 -10.37
CA ASP A 101 6.58 6.78 -10.30
C ASP A 101 6.25 6.26 -8.89
N LEU A 102 6.70 6.95 -7.84
CA LEU A 102 6.28 6.65 -6.48
C LEU A 102 4.77 6.85 -6.29
N GLN A 103 4.18 7.87 -6.93
CA GLN A 103 2.72 8.07 -6.90
C GLN A 103 1.97 6.95 -7.61
N ARG A 104 2.45 6.49 -8.76
CA ARG A 104 1.86 5.36 -9.50
C ARG A 104 1.93 4.09 -8.67
N GLU A 105 3.08 3.79 -8.09
CA GLU A 105 3.26 2.64 -7.20
C GLU A 105 2.32 2.71 -5.99
N LEU A 106 2.14 3.89 -5.37
CA LEU A 106 1.16 4.05 -4.28
C LEU A 106 -0.27 3.73 -4.73
N ASN A 107 -0.68 4.23 -5.90
CA ASN A 107 -2.01 3.95 -6.44
C ASN A 107 -2.20 2.45 -6.70
N ASP A 108 -1.17 1.77 -7.20
CA ASP A 108 -1.18 0.33 -7.42
C ASP A 108 -1.26 -0.46 -6.13
N ILE A 109 -0.47 -0.09 -5.11
CA ILE A 109 -0.53 -0.71 -3.78
C ILE A 109 -1.93 -0.55 -3.18
N VAL A 110 -2.52 0.65 -3.27
CA VAL A 110 -3.87 0.93 -2.74
C VAL A 110 -4.91 0.06 -3.43
N ARG A 111 -4.85 -0.08 -4.76
CA ARG A 111 -5.71 -0.98 -5.52
C ARG A 111 -5.56 -2.44 -5.07
N GLN A 112 -4.32 -2.92 -4.95
CA GLN A 112 -4.04 -4.29 -4.50
C GLN A 112 -4.51 -4.57 -3.06
N ILE A 113 -4.45 -3.56 -2.18
CA ILE A 113 -5.01 -3.64 -0.83
C ILE A 113 -6.52 -3.85 -0.91
N ALA A 114 -7.24 -3.01 -1.66
CA ALA A 114 -8.69 -3.10 -1.78
C ALA A 114 -9.14 -4.45 -2.37
N GLU A 115 -8.45 -4.93 -3.41
CA GLU A 115 -8.68 -6.26 -3.99
C GLU A 115 -8.45 -7.38 -2.96
N THR A 116 -7.35 -7.32 -2.21
CA THR A 116 -7.03 -8.33 -1.19
C THR A 116 -8.02 -8.30 -0.02
N GLU A 117 -8.52 -7.12 0.37
CA GLU A 117 -9.57 -6.99 1.39
C GLU A 117 -10.90 -7.58 0.92
N SER A 118 -11.25 -7.41 -0.37
CA SER A 118 -12.40 -8.08 -0.99
C SER A 118 -12.24 -9.60 -0.97
N ASP A 119 -11.08 -10.13 -1.38
CA ASP A 119 -10.77 -11.56 -1.35
C ASP A 119 -10.88 -12.15 0.07
N ILE A 120 -10.42 -11.41 1.08
CA ILE A 120 -10.54 -11.79 2.50
C ILE A 120 -12.01 -11.89 2.90
N SER A 121 -12.83 -10.91 2.51
CA SER A 121 -14.28 -10.91 2.79
C SER A 121 -14.97 -12.12 2.15
N TYR A 122 -14.62 -12.41 0.90
CA TYR A 122 -15.13 -13.58 0.18
C TYR A 122 -14.70 -14.89 0.86
N ALA A 123 -13.42 -15.03 1.21
CA ALA A 123 -12.91 -16.22 1.89
C ALA A 123 -13.61 -16.45 3.24
N ARG A 124 -13.84 -15.39 4.03
CA ARG A 124 -14.59 -15.45 5.30
C ARG A 124 -16.03 -15.91 5.08
N SER A 125 -16.69 -15.39 4.05
CA SER A 125 -18.05 -15.79 3.69
C SER A 125 -18.12 -17.27 3.33
N ARG A 126 -17.14 -17.76 2.54
CA ARG A 126 -17.08 -19.17 2.15
C ARG A 126 -16.79 -20.09 3.35
N ILE A 127 -15.87 -19.70 4.24
CA ILE A 127 -15.62 -20.41 5.51
C ILE A 127 -16.91 -20.51 6.33
N SER A 128 -17.67 -19.43 6.43
CA SER A 128 -18.94 -19.43 7.17
C SER A 128 -19.97 -20.38 6.54
N SER A 129 -20.10 -20.37 5.21
CA SER A 129 -20.97 -21.31 4.47
C SER A 129 -20.59 -22.75 4.75
N ILE A 130 -19.32 -23.09 4.60
CA ILE A 130 -18.83 -24.47 4.80
C ILE A 130 -19.06 -24.93 6.24
N LYS A 131 -18.86 -24.06 7.24
CA LYS A 131 -19.17 -24.39 8.63
C LYS A 131 -20.66 -24.70 8.84
N ALA A 132 -21.56 -23.96 8.18
CA ALA A 132 -22.99 -24.25 8.23
C ALA A 132 -23.34 -25.57 7.53
N GLU A 133 -22.71 -25.84 6.38
CA GLU A 133 -22.86 -27.12 5.65
C GLU A 133 -22.39 -28.32 6.49
N ILE A 134 -21.25 -28.19 7.19
CA ILE A 134 -20.75 -29.20 8.13
C ILE A 134 -21.78 -29.47 9.23
N ALA A 135 -22.28 -28.42 9.89
CA ALA A 135 -23.25 -28.57 10.97
C ALA A 135 -24.55 -29.25 10.50
N ALA A 136 -25.02 -28.91 9.29
CA ALA A 136 -26.20 -29.53 8.69
C ALA A 136 -25.97 -31.01 8.37
N GLU A 137 -24.81 -31.35 7.81
CA GLU A 137 -24.45 -32.72 7.46
C GLU A 137 -24.24 -33.60 8.72
N GLU A 138 -23.59 -33.08 9.76
CA GLU A 138 -23.47 -33.79 11.04
C GLU A 138 -24.84 -34.10 11.65
N ARG A 139 -25.78 -33.15 11.59
CA ARG A 139 -27.15 -33.35 12.06
C ARG A 139 -27.85 -34.45 11.26
N ARG A 140 -27.74 -34.41 9.93
CA ARG A 140 -28.30 -35.44 9.05
C ARG A 140 -27.76 -36.83 9.36
N GLN A 141 -26.45 -36.97 9.57
CA GLN A 141 -25.84 -38.25 9.91
C GLN A 141 -26.29 -38.77 11.27
N ARG A 142 -26.41 -37.90 12.28
CA ARG A 142 -26.97 -38.26 13.61
C ARG A 142 -28.41 -38.75 13.51
N GLU A 143 -29.26 -38.04 12.77
CA GLU A 143 -30.66 -38.43 12.55
C GLU A 143 -30.78 -39.77 11.79
N ALA A 144 -29.91 -39.99 10.78
CA ALA A 144 -29.87 -41.25 10.03
C ALA A 144 -29.42 -42.42 10.91
N ALA A 145 -28.38 -42.22 11.72
CA ALA A 145 -27.89 -43.24 12.66
C ALA A 145 -28.94 -43.60 13.72
N ALA A 146 -29.63 -42.59 14.28
CA ALA A 146 -30.71 -42.81 15.23
C ALA A 146 -31.87 -43.64 14.63
N LYS A 147 -32.26 -43.33 13.38
CA LYS A 147 -33.28 -44.11 12.67
C LYS A 147 -32.83 -45.55 12.38
N ALA A 148 -31.59 -45.74 11.96
CA ALA A 148 -31.03 -47.06 11.71
C ALA A 148 -31.00 -47.92 13.00
N ALA A 149 -30.57 -47.34 14.13
CA ALA A 149 -30.58 -48.00 15.43
C ALA A 149 -32.00 -48.36 15.89
N ALA A 150 -32.97 -47.45 15.72
CA ALA A 150 -34.37 -47.71 16.07
C ALA A 150 -35.00 -48.81 15.21
N ASN A 151 -34.64 -48.93 13.94
CA ASN A 151 -35.11 -49.99 13.06
C ASN A 151 -34.46 -51.34 13.40
N ALA A 152 -33.16 -51.37 13.70
CA ALA A 152 -32.46 -52.58 14.14
C ALA A 152 -33.03 -53.12 15.45
N ALA A 153 -33.41 -52.25 16.39
CA ALA A 153 -34.06 -52.66 17.63
C ALA A 153 -35.47 -53.25 17.46
N LYS A 154 -36.13 -53.02 16.30
CA LYS A 154 -37.48 -53.51 16.01
C LYS A 154 -37.52 -54.83 15.23
N ASN A 155 -36.41 -55.24 14.61
CA ASN A 155 -36.24 -56.52 13.91
C ASN A 155 -35.02 -57.27 14.49
N PRO A 156 -35.14 -57.86 15.71
CA PRO A 156 -34.09 -58.68 16.30
C PRO A 156 -33.86 -60.00 15.56
#